data_AF-A0A925Y4A3-F1
#
_entry.id   AF-A0A925Y4A3-F1
#
_cell.length_a   1.000
_cell.length_b   1.000
_cell.length_c   1.000
_cell.angle_alpha   90.00
_cell.angle_beta   90.00
_cell.angle_gamma   90.00
#
_symmetry.space_group_name_H-M   'P 1'
#
loop_
_entity.id
_entity.type
_entity.pdbx_description
1 polymer ?
#
loop_
_entity_poly.entity_id
_entity_poly.type
_entity_poly.pdbx_seq_one_letter_code
_entity_poly.pdbx_strand_id
1 'polypeptide(L)' 'MAKNAKCPVRAIVMQTYFVHLPMSQVTRGRRKVESTGDLWRSVVDPTGQPSTMGV' A
#
# COMPACT_ATOMS: atom_id res chain seq x y z
N MET A 1 -34.29 9.37 -14.45
CA MET A 1 -33.78 8.04 -14.87
C MET A 1 -32.28 7.97 -14.55
N ALA A 2 -31.90 7.52 -13.36
CA ALA A 2 -30.49 7.35 -13.00
C ALA A 2 -29.99 6.03 -13.59
N LYS A 3 -29.07 6.10 -14.55
CA LYS A 3 -28.46 4.94 -15.20
C LYS A 3 -27.66 4.20 -14.12
N ASN A 4 -27.95 2.91 -13.93
CA ASN A 4 -27.29 2.02 -12.98
C ASN A 4 -25.82 1.81 -13.38
N ALA A 5 -24.96 2.79 -13.09
CA ALA A 5 -23.54 2.73 -13.39
C ALA A 5 -22.85 1.88 -12.32
N LYS A 6 -22.41 0.68 -12.69
CA LYS A 6 -21.60 -0.17 -11.82
C LYS A 6 -20.31 0.59 -11.46
N CYS A 7 -20.13 0.90 -10.18
CA CYS A 7 -18.99 1.67 -9.69
C CYS A 7 -17.69 0.91 -10.01
N PRO A 8 -16.67 1.58 -10.59
CA PRO A 8 -15.42 0.91 -10.91
C PRO A 8 -14.69 0.52 -9.61
N VAL A 9 -14.27 -0.74 -9.54
CA VAL A 9 -13.54 -1.33 -8.41
C VAL A 9 -12.25 -1.97 -8.90
N ARG A 10 -11.25 -2.02 -8.03
CA ARG A 10 -10.02 -2.79 -8.25
C ARG A 10 -9.92 -3.90 -7.23
N ALA A 11 -9.61 -5.10 -7.69
CA ALA A 11 -9.29 -6.22 -6.81
C ALA A 11 -7.87 -6.04 -6.26
N ILE A 12 -7.72 -6.18 -4.95
CA ILE A 12 -6.40 -6.29 -4.29
C ILE A 12 -6.39 -7.54 -3.41
N VAL A 13 -5.18 -8.03 -3.10
CA VAL A 13 -5.01 -9.05 -2.06
C VAL A 13 -4.78 -8.36 -0.73
N MET A 14 -5.56 -8.73 0.27
CA MET A 14 -5.38 -8.30 1.66
C MET A 14 -5.27 -9.54 2.53
N GLN A 15 -4.09 -9.73 3.15
CA GLN A 15 -3.69 -10.97 3.81
C GLN A 15 -3.76 -12.15 2.81
N THR A 16 -4.75 -13.03 2.94
CA THR A 16 -4.96 -14.20 2.07
C THR A 16 -6.27 -14.13 1.28
N TYR A 17 -6.94 -12.96 1.27
CA TYR A 17 -8.24 -12.78 0.62
C TYR A 17 -8.17 -11.77 -0.53
N PHE A 18 -8.99 -11.98 -1.55
CA PHE A 18 -9.23 -11.00 -2.60
C PHE A 18 -10.39 -10.09 -2.21
N VAL A 19 -10.13 -8.78 -2.17
CA VAL A 19 -11.13 -7.77 -1.84
C VAL A 19 -11.29 -6.76 -2.97
N HIS A 20 -12.53 -6.41 -3.29
CA HIS A 20 -12.83 -5.33 -4.22
C HIS A 20 -12.89 -4.00 -3.47
N LEU A 21 -12.02 -3.06 -3.85
CA LEU A 21 -12.02 -1.72 -3.29
C LEU A 21 -12.52 -0.70 -4.33
N PRO A 22 -13.30 0.32 -3.91
CA PRO A 22 -13.68 1.43 -4.77
C PRO A 22 -12.45 2.12 -5.35
N MET A 23 -12.48 2.47 -6.64
CA MET A 23 -11.37 3.14 -7.30
C MET A 23 -10.96 4.44 -6.59
N SER A 24 -11.92 5.19 -6.05
CA SER A 24 -11.64 6.43 -5.29
C SER A 24 -10.79 6.22 -4.04
N GLN A 25 -10.84 5.04 -3.42
CA GLN A 25 -10.00 4.71 -2.27
C GLN A 25 -8.60 4.28 -2.70
N VAL A 26 -8.51 3.47 -3.76
CA VAL A 26 -7.23 2.94 -4.28
C VAL A 26 -6.35 4.06 -4.88
N THR A 27 -6.96 5.09 -5.47
CA THR A 27 -6.22 6.21 -6.07
C THR A 27 -5.89 7.32 -5.08
N ARG A 28 -6.54 7.39 -3.92
CA ARG A 28 -6.35 8.47 -2.94
C ARG A 28 -4.98 8.45 -2.28
N GLY A 29 -4.37 7.28 -2.11
CA GLY A 29 -3.10 7.16 -1.44
C GLY A 29 -2.39 5.85 -1.73
N ARG A 30 -1.07 5.87 -1.63
CA ARG A 30 -0.21 4.70 -1.78
C ARG A 30 0.40 4.34 -0.43
N ARG A 31 0.38 3.05 -0.08
CA ARG A 31 1.08 2.55 1.11
C ARG A 31 2.58 2.83 0.95
N LYS A 32 3.16 3.51 1.93
CA LYS A 32 4.61 3.75 2.02
C LYS A 32 5.25 2.64 2.86
N VAL A 33 6.54 2.43 2.65
CA VAL A 33 7.33 1.57 3.55
C VAL A 33 7.46 2.30 4.88
N GLU A 34 7.22 1.59 5.98
CA GLU A 34 7.46 2.10 7.33
C GLU A 34 8.95 2.07 7.62
N SER A 35 9.59 3.23 7.71
CA SER A 35 11.05 3.36 7.85
C SER A 35 11.57 2.93 9.23
N THR A 36 10.69 2.78 10.21
CA THR A 36 11.08 2.35 11.56
C THR A 36 10.71 0.89 11.86
N GLY A 37 10.03 0.23 10.94
CA GLY A 37 9.52 -1.12 11.12
C GLY A 37 10.55 -2.21 10.78
N ASP A 38 10.28 -3.42 11.26
CA ASP A 38 11.21 -4.55 11.14
C ASP A 38 11.49 -4.96 9.69
N LEU A 39 10.51 -4.77 8.79
CA LEU A 39 10.68 -5.01 7.36
C LEU A 39 11.75 -4.09 6.74
N TRP A 40 11.81 -2.83 7.19
CA TRP A 40 12.84 -1.93 6.71
C TRP A 40 14.19 -2.24 7.37
N ARG A 41 14.20 -2.55 8.67
CA ARG A 41 15.40 -2.99 9.39
C ARG A 41 16.06 -4.21 8.77
N SER A 42 15.28 -5.20 8.32
CA SER A 42 15.83 -6.39 7.65
C SER A 42 16.55 -6.09 6.34
N VAL A 43 16.32 -4.91 5.75
CA VAL A 43 17.06 -4.43 4.57
C VAL A 43 18.27 -3.58 5.00
N VAL A 44 18.10 -2.71 6.00
CA VAL A 44 19.14 -1.81 6.50
C VAL A 44 20.29 -2.57 7.16
N ASP A 45 19.98 -3.52 8.04
CA ASP A 45 20.97 -4.29 8.81
C ASP A 45 22.01 -5.01 7.93
N PRO A 46 21.64 -5.74 6.86
CA PRO A 46 22.62 -6.39 5.99
C PRO A 46 23.31 -5.44 5.02
N THR A 47 22.71 -4.29 4.68
CA THR A 47 23.29 -3.34 3.72
C THR A 47 24.23 -2.33 4.39
N GLY A 48 24.20 -2.22 5.72
CA GLY A 48 25.01 -1.25 6.47
C GLY A 48 24.60 0.21 6.19
N GLN A 49 23.45 0.43 5.56
CA GLN A 49 22.93 1.76 5.30
C GLN A 49 22.48 2.42 6.61
N PRO A 50 22.51 3.76 6.72
CA PRO A 50 21.98 4.44 7.90
C PRO A 50 20.46 4.24 7.99
N SER A 51 19.96 3.94 9.19
CA SER A 51 18.54 3.68 9.45
C SER A 51 17.64 4.89 9.13
N THR A 52 18.23 6.09 9.17
CA THR A 52 17.62 7.33 8.72
C THR A 52 18.32 7.78 7.44
N MET A 53 17.58 7.80 6.33
CA MET A 53 17.96 8.58 5.16
C MET A 53 17.89 10.05 5.60
N GLY A 54 19.05 10.70 5.76
CA GLY A 54 19.14 12.06 6.31
C GLY A 54 18.19 13.02 5.59
N VAL A 55 17.51 13.84 6.38
CA VAL A 55 16.76 15.02 5.91
C VAL A 55 17.71 16.21 5.85
#